data_AF-A6HGG9-F1
#
_entry.id   AF-A6HGG9-F1
#
_cell.length_a   1.000
_cell.length_b   1.000
_cell.length_c   1.000
_cell.angle_alpha   90.00
_cell.angle_beta   90.00
_cell.angle_gamma   90.00
#
_symmetry.space_group_name_H-M   'P 1'
#
loop_
_entity.id
_entity.type
_entity.pdbx_description
1 polymer ?
#
loop_
_entity_poly.entity_id
_entity_poly.type
_entity_poly.pdbx_seq_one_letter_code
_entity_poly.pdbx_strand_id
1 'polypeptide(L)'
;MLEALKNSSGANLQGELSHVIRQLQACSLVPGFIDIFSESKEGLGTHSSMILRFLHRNRVSSMVIPYPMLDHCNNMCTMRSSVLKDSLDQLLQKEKESPGDLARSPEMDKLKSVTKCYAYIETSSNPADIYRMTNGETSSYWQSDGSARSHWIRLKMKPDVVLRHLSIAVAATDQSYMPQQVTVAVGRSASDLQEVRDVHIPSNVTGYVTLLENANISQLYVQINIKRCLSDGCDTRIHGLRAVGFQRVKKSGVSVSDASAIWYWSLLTSLVTASMETNPAFVQTVLHNTQKALQHMPPLSLSPGSTDFSTFLSPNVLEEVDSFLIRITSCCSTPEVELTLLAFALARGSIAKVMSSLCAISDHLDTQYDASSLISSMASVRQSLLLKYG
;
A
#
# COMPACT_ATOMS: atom_id res chain seq x y z
N MET A 1 42.73 10.50 5.75
CA MET A 1 41.95 10.64 4.50
C MET A 1 40.47 10.89 4.77
N LEU A 2 39.81 10.09 5.61
CA LEU A 2 38.42 10.30 6.06
C LEU A 2 38.22 11.57 6.91
N GLU A 3 39.19 11.93 7.78
CA GLU A 3 39.14 13.20 8.53
C GLU A 3 39.30 14.44 7.64
N ALA A 4 40.02 14.33 6.51
CA ALA A 4 40.18 15.43 5.58
C ALA A 4 38.87 15.75 4.82
N LEU A 5 38.05 14.73 4.56
CA LEU A 5 36.73 14.88 3.93
C LEU A 5 35.70 15.52 4.87
N LYS A 6 35.82 15.30 6.19
CA LYS A 6 34.89 15.86 7.20
C LYS A 6 35.00 17.38 7.33
N ASN A 7 36.15 17.95 7.00
CA ASN A 7 36.45 19.38 7.15
C ASN A 7 36.40 20.17 5.84
N SER A 8 36.16 19.53 4.69
CA SER A 8 36.10 20.20 3.39
C SER A 8 34.66 20.44 2.95
N SER A 9 34.26 21.71 2.81
CA SER A 9 32.93 22.14 2.32
C SER A 9 32.72 21.95 0.80
N GLY A 10 33.37 20.96 0.18
CA GLY A 10 33.15 20.58 -1.23
C GLY A 10 33.46 21.65 -2.29
N ALA A 11 34.01 22.80 -1.90
CA ALA A 11 34.23 23.93 -2.81
C ALA A 11 35.47 23.76 -3.72
N ASN A 12 36.48 22.98 -3.32
CA ASN A 12 37.77 22.90 -4.02
C ASN A 12 38.10 21.53 -4.65
N LEU A 13 37.11 20.65 -4.84
CA LEU A 13 37.31 19.36 -5.52
C LEU A 13 36.79 19.44 -6.96
N GLN A 14 37.60 19.00 -7.93
CA GLN A 14 37.22 18.96 -9.36
C GLN A 14 36.85 17.53 -9.79
N GLY A 15 35.90 17.42 -10.72
CA GLY A 15 35.45 16.15 -11.32
C GLY A 15 34.27 15.48 -10.60
N GLU A 16 34.02 14.21 -10.94
CA GLU A 16 32.82 13.47 -10.48
C GLU A 16 32.71 13.35 -8.96
N LEU A 17 33.83 13.38 -8.24
CA LEU A 17 33.84 13.31 -6.78
C LEU A 17 33.12 14.52 -6.14
N SER A 18 33.23 15.71 -6.71
CA SER A 18 32.54 16.89 -6.19
C SER A 18 31.05 16.90 -6.53
N HIS A 19 30.69 16.33 -7.69
CA HIS A 19 29.30 16.13 -8.08
C HIS A 19 28.59 15.14 -7.14
N VAL A 20 29.22 13.99 -6.86
CA VAL A 20 28.69 12.97 -5.94
C VAL A 20 28.56 13.51 -4.51
N ILE A 21 29.56 14.24 -4.01
CA ILE A 21 29.52 14.84 -2.66
C ILE A 21 28.44 15.92 -2.56
N ARG A 22 28.23 16.75 -3.59
CA ARG A 22 27.14 17.75 -3.61
C ARG A 22 25.75 17.11 -3.73
N GLN A 23 25.60 16.02 -4.48
CA GLN A 23 24.35 15.26 -4.53
C GLN A 23 24.05 14.57 -3.18
N LEU A 24 25.08 14.07 -2.50
CA LEU A 24 24.95 13.53 -1.14
C LEU A 24 24.61 14.62 -0.12
N GLN A 25 25.14 15.84 -0.27
CA GLN A 25 24.80 17.00 0.56
C GLN A 25 23.38 17.53 0.34
N ALA A 26 22.83 17.36 -0.86
CA ALA A 26 21.44 17.71 -1.20
C ALA A 26 20.45 16.58 -0.88
N CYS A 27 20.92 15.38 -0.54
CA CYS A 27 20.09 14.34 0.05
C CYS A 27 19.91 14.65 1.53
N SER A 28 18.68 14.55 2.03
CA SER A 28 18.32 14.63 3.46
C SER A 28 18.91 13.49 4.32
N LEU A 29 19.94 12.80 3.82
CA LEU A 29 20.64 11.67 4.41
C LEU A 29 22.15 11.94 4.55
N VAL A 30 22.58 13.20 4.57
CA VAL A 30 23.91 13.50 5.12
C VAL A 30 23.91 13.09 6.59
N PRO A 31 24.96 12.40 7.10
CA PRO A 31 25.12 12.08 8.53
C PRO A 31 25.23 13.30 9.47
N GLY A 32 24.90 14.51 9.01
CA GLY A 32 24.83 15.73 9.81
C GLY A 32 23.43 16.12 10.27
N PHE A 33 22.37 15.48 9.76
CA PHE A 33 20.98 15.73 10.18
C PHE A 33 20.12 14.46 10.06
N ILE A 34 20.61 13.33 10.60
CA ILE A 34 19.68 12.56 11.45
C ILE A 34 19.48 13.50 12.62
N ASP A 35 18.29 14.05 12.75
CA ASP A 35 17.98 14.90 13.89
C ASP A 35 18.26 14.10 15.16
N ILE A 36 19.39 14.42 15.80
CA ILE A 36 19.81 13.90 17.11
C ILE A 36 18.80 14.30 18.20
N PHE A 37 17.86 15.19 17.88
CA PHE A 37 16.71 15.58 18.69
C PHE A 37 15.37 15.07 18.12
N SER A 38 15.37 14.26 17.07
CA SER A 38 14.20 13.45 16.72
C SER A 38 14.03 12.48 17.87
N GLU A 39 13.15 12.84 18.80
CA GLU A 39 12.57 11.88 19.74
C GLU A 39 12.21 10.64 18.92
N SER A 40 12.52 9.46 19.46
CA SER A 40 12.46 8.11 18.87
C SER A 40 11.07 7.67 18.33
N LYS A 41 10.32 8.57 17.70
CA LYS A 41 8.93 8.48 17.27
C LYS A 41 8.81 8.29 15.77
N GLU A 42 9.80 8.67 14.97
CA GLU A 42 9.86 8.22 13.58
C GLU A 42 10.44 6.80 13.53
N GLY A 43 9.57 5.83 13.20
CA GLY A 43 9.90 4.41 13.22
C GLY A 43 11.10 4.07 12.34
N LEU A 44 11.96 3.19 12.86
CA LEU A 44 13.13 2.62 12.18
C LEU A 44 12.79 2.13 10.75
N GLY A 45 11.59 1.60 10.53
CA GLY A 45 11.12 1.18 9.21
C GLY A 45 10.97 2.32 8.20
N THR A 46 10.57 3.52 8.62
CA THR A 46 10.42 4.67 7.72
C THR A 46 11.78 5.14 7.19
N HIS A 47 12.77 5.24 8.09
CA HIS A 47 14.14 5.61 7.71
C HIS A 47 14.78 4.52 6.82
N SER A 48 14.63 3.25 7.20
CA SER A 48 15.07 2.10 6.41
C SER A 48 14.46 2.10 5.01
N SER A 49 13.17 2.43 4.88
CA SER A 49 12.46 2.48 3.59
C SER A 49 13.01 3.58 2.67
N MET A 50 13.28 4.77 3.21
CA MET A 50 13.84 5.88 2.45
C MET A 50 15.24 5.56 1.92
N ILE A 51 16.12 5.01 2.77
CA ILE A 51 17.47 4.61 2.36
C ILE A 51 17.40 3.50 1.31
N LEU A 52 16.55 2.49 1.52
CA LEU A 52 16.38 1.38 0.58
C LEU A 52 15.93 1.86 -0.81
N ARG A 53 15.00 2.82 -0.89
CA ARG A 53 14.57 3.43 -2.16
C ARG A 53 15.71 4.16 -2.86
N PHE A 54 16.48 4.95 -2.12
CA PHE A 54 17.63 5.67 -2.66
C PHE A 54 18.68 4.71 -3.24
N LEU A 55 19.04 3.66 -2.51
CA LEU A 55 20.01 2.65 -2.94
C LEU A 55 19.53 1.91 -4.20
N HIS A 56 18.24 1.56 -4.24
CA HIS A 56 17.65 0.92 -5.42
C HIS A 56 17.65 1.82 -6.66
N ARG A 57 17.27 3.10 -6.49
CA ARG A 57 17.26 4.08 -7.59
C ARG A 57 18.65 4.29 -8.19
N ASN A 58 19.69 4.26 -7.35
CA ASN A 58 21.06 4.56 -7.77
C ASN A 58 21.93 3.31 -8.02
N ARG A 59 21.35 2.09 -7.97
CA ARG A 59 22.05 0.80 -8.17
C ARG A 59 23.32 0.66 -7.30
N VAL A 60 23.30 1.22 -6.10
CA VAL A 60 24.46 1.23 -5.21
C VAL A 60 24.63 -0.16 -4.58
N SER A 61 25.85 -0.68 -4.59
CA SER A 61 26.18 -1.96 -3.94
C SER A 61 26.01 -1.87 -2.42
N SER A 62 25.52 -2.94 -1.80
CA SER A 62 25.30 -3.02 -0.35
C SER A 62 26.58 -2.84 0.47
N MET A 63 27.74 -3.09 -0.15
CA MET A 63 29.07 -2.97 0.48
C MET A 63 29.65 -1.56 0.42
N VAL A 64 29.01 -0.64 -0.31
CA VAL A 64 29.51 0.73 -0.58
C VAL A 64 28.82 1.75 0.32
N ILE A 65 27.93 1.33 1.21
CA ILE A 65 27.19 2.20 2.12
C ILE A 65 28.16 2.75 3.19
N PRO A 66 28.61 4.01 3.11
CA PRO A 66 29.61 4.55 4.01
C PRO A 66 28.89 5.41 5.05
N TYR A 67 28.09 4.79 5.90
CA TYR A 67 27.46 5.50 7.02
C TYR A 67 28.22 5.21 8.32
N PRO A 68 28.50 6.23 9.15
CA PRO A 68 28.86 5.97 10.55
C PRO A 68 27.70 5.20 11.17
N MET A 69 28.03 4.13 11.88
CA MET A 69 27.13 3.03 12.23
C MET A 69 25.73 3.49 12.67
N LEU A 70 24.75 3.39 11.77
CA LEU A 70 23.37 3.22 12.18
C LEU A 70 23.33 1.82 12.81
N ASP A 71 23.32 1.74 14.14
CA ASP A 71 23.44 0.48 14.91
C ASP A 71 22.48 -0.62 14.44
N HIS A 72 21.41 -0.27 13.71
CA HIS A 72 20.32 -1.18 13.33
C HIS A 72 20.06 -1.24 11.81
N CYS A 73 20.79 -0.49 10.97
CA CYS A 73 20.57 -0.40 9.51
C CYS A 73 21.89 -0.42 8.73
N ASN A 74 22.73 -1.39 9.07
CA ASN A 74 24.10 -1.51 8.56
C ASN A 74 24.21 -2.10 7.15
N ASN A 75 23.18 -2.80 6.65
CA ASN A 75 23.17 -3.34 5.30
C ASN A 75 21.75 -3.39 4.71
N MET A 76 21.69 -3.64 3.40
CA MET A 76 20.43 -3.71 2.65
C MET A 76 19.47 -4.81 3.14
N CYS A 77 19.99 -5.93 3.66
CA CYS A 77 19.17 -7.01 4.21
C CYS A 77 18.53 -6.59 5.54
N THR A 78 19.30 -5.99 6.45
CA THR A 78 18.80 -5.48 7.74
C THR A 78 17.72 -4.41 7.52
N MET A 79 17.94 -3.49 6.58
CA MET A 79 16.94 -2.48 6.21
C MET A 79 15.66 -3.12 5.64
N ARG A 80 15.77 -4.11 4.75
CA ARG A 80 14.60 -4.83 4.23
C ARG A 80 13.82 -5.54 5.33
N SER A 81 14.52 -6.25 6.21
CA SER A 81 13.91 -6.94 7.34
C SER A 81 13.20 -5.96 8.28
N SER A 82 13.80 -4.79 8.55
CA SER A 82 13.15 -3.74 9.35
C SER A 82 11.89 -3.20 8.70
N VAL A 83 11.91 -2.90 7.39
CA VAL A 83 10.74 -2.41 6.65
C VAL A 83 9.63 -3.46 6.61
N LEU A 84 9.99 -4.72 6.37
CA LEU A 84 9.03 -5.83 6.36
C LEU A 84 8.43 -6.07 7.74
N LYS A 85 9.26 -6.05 8.79
CA LYS A 85 8.82 -6.21 10.17
C LYS A 85 7.84 -5.10 10.58
N ASP A 86 8.19 -3.84 10.35
CA ASP A 86 7.27 -2.72 10.62
C ASP A 86 5.95 -2.87 9.86
N SER A 87 6.00 -3.29 8.59
CA SER A 87 4.78 -3.50 7.79
C SER A 87 3.94 -4.67 8.31
N LEU A 88 4.55 -5.75 8.78
CA LEU A 88 3.86 -6.91 9.38
C LEU A 88 3.27 -6.55 10.74
N ASP A 89 4.03 -5.85 11.58
CA ASP A 89 3.59 -5.39 12.90
C ASP A 89 2.41 -4.41 12.78
N GLN A 90 2.41 -3.52 11.78
CA GLN A 90 1.26 -2.67 11.47
C GLN A 90 0.02 -3.47 11.04
N LEU A 91 0.21 -4.57 10.30
CA LEU A 91 -0.90 -5.45 9.91
C LEU A 91 -1.45 -6.24 11.10
N LEU A 92 -0.56 -6.72 11.98
CA LEU A 92 -0.93 -7.46 13.20
C LEU A 92 -1.58 -6.55 14.26
N GLN A 93 -1.13 -5.31 14.41
CA GLN A 93 -1.76 -4.32 15.29
C GLN A 93 -3.17 -3.98 14.81
N LYS A 94 -3.37 -3.85 13.49
CA LYS A 94 -4.70 -3.69 12.89
C LYS A 94 -5.64 -4.88 13.13
N GLU A 95 -5.11 -6.07 13.41
CA GLU A 95 -5.89 -7.27 13.74
C GLU A 95 -6.18 -7.37 15.26
N LYS A 96 -5.24 -6.96 16.11
CA LYS A 96 -5.39 -6.97 17.58
C LYS A 96 -6.25 -5.84 18.14
N GLU A 97 -6.42 -4.72 17.43
CA GLU A 97 -7.32 -3.63 17.82
C GLU A 97 -8.82 -3.94 17.62
N SER A 98 -9.17 -5.17 17.21
CA SER A 98 -10.54 -5.67 17.29
C SER A 98 -10.69 -6.85 18.25
N PRO A 99 -11.04 -6.60 19.52
CA PRO A 99 -11.79 -7.56 20.30
C PRO A 99 -12.99 -6.91 21.00
N GLY A 100 -14.20 -7.28 20.56
CA GLY A 100 -15.42 -7.07 21.35
C GLY A 100 -16.63 -6.53 20.59
N ASP A 101 -17.25 -7.37 19.75
CA ASP A 101 -18.69 -7.61 19.86
C ASP A 101 -19.10 -8.83 19.01
N LEU A 102 -19.42 -9.92 19.70
CA LEU A 102 -20.05 -11.10 19.12
C LEU A 102 -21.52 -10.81 18.87
N ALA A 103 -21.82 -10.32 17.67
CA ALA A 103 -23.12 -10.50 17.05
C ALA A 103 -22.94 -10.63 15.52
N ARG A 104 -22.73 -11.86 15.07
CA ARG A 104 -23.02 -12.37 13.72
C ARG A 104 -22.73 -11.36 12.58
N SER A 105 -21.49 -11.27 12.13
CA SER A 105 -21.21 -10.69 10.79
C SER A 105 -20.84 -11.82 9.84
N PRO A 106 -21.66 -12.11 8.81
CA PRO A 106 -21.16 -12.84 7.66
C PRO A 106 -20.16 -11.94 6.92
N GLU A 107 -19.05 -12.54 6.48
CA GLU A 107 -18.21 -12.09 5.37
C GLU A 107 -17.38 -10.81 5.57
N MET A 108 -16.07 -11.00 5.82
CA MET A 108 -15.05 -9.96 5.58
C MET A 108 -15.05 -9.58 4.09
N ASP A 109 -15.71 -8.46 3.77
CA ASP A 109 -15.64 -7.80 2.46
C ASP A 109 -14.19 -7.42 2.14
N LYS A 110 -13.70 -7.78 0.95
CA LYS A 110 -12.37 -7.37 0.46
C LYS A 110 -12.38 -5.86 0.20
N LEU A 111 -11.69 -5.09 1.03
CA LEU A 111 -11.59 -3.63 0.91
C LEU A 111 -10.59 -3.25 -0.20
N LYS A 112 -11.06 -2.71 -1.33
CA LYS A 112 -10.20 -2.15 -2.39
C LYS A 112 -10.02 -0.65 -2.16
N SER A 113 -8.77 -0.17 -2.08
CA SER A 113 -8.48 1.27 -1.97
C SER A 113 -8.93 2.02 -3.23
N VAL A 114 -9.62 3.15 -3.05
CA VAL A 114 -10.14 3.98 -4.16
C VAL A 114 -9.50 5.36 -4.10
N THR A 115 -8.72 5.72 -5.14
CA THR A 115 -7.98 6.99 -5.26
C THR A 115 -8.86 8.25 -5.37
N LYS A 116 -10.18 8.09 -5.51
CA LYS A 116 -11.17 9.18 -5.44
C LYS A 116 -12.49 8.61 -4.92
N CYS A 117 -12.61 8.55 -3.59
CA CYS A 117 -13.71 7.90 -2.88
C CYS A 117 -15.06 8.62 -2.98
N TYR A 118 -15.07 9.84 -3.54
CA TYR A 118 -16.25 10.67 -3.77
C TYR A 118 -16.57 10.81 -5.27
N ALA A 119 -17.85 11.04 -5.57
CA ALA A 119 -18.36 11.29 -6.91
C ALA A 119 -18.11 12.75 -7.34
N TYR A 120 -18.47 13.70 -6.48
CA TYR A 120 -18.23 15.12 -6.69
C TYR A 120 -18.10 15.86 -5.35
N ILE A 121 -17.63 17.12 -5.43
CA ILE A 121 -17.50 18.04 -4.30
C ILE A 121 -18.38 19.26 -4.57
N GLU A 122 -19.06 19.71 -3.54
CA GLU A 122 -19.75 21.01 -3.47
C GLU A 122 -19.09 21.87 -2.39
N THR A 123 -19.18 23.18 -2.54
CA THR A 123 -18.68 24.15 -1.57
C THR A 123 -19.76 25.19 -1.31
N SER A 124 -19.69 25.85 -0.16
CA SER A 124 -20.60 26.95 0.20
C SER A 124 -20.53 28.13 -0.78
N SER A 125 -19.38 28.32 -1.43
CA SER A 125 -19.05 29.47 -2.28
C SER A 125 -17.90 29.12 -3.22
N ASN A 126 -17.71 29.88 -4.29
CA ASN A 126 -16.59 29.74 -5.22
C ASN A 126 -16.35 28.30 -5.75
N PRO A 127 -17.37 27.65 -6.34
CA PRO A 127 -17.23 26.29 -6.87
C PRO A 127 -16.19 26.20 -8.01
N ALA A 128 -15.92 27.30 -8.70
CA ALA A 128 -14.91 27.38 -9.75
C ALA A 128 -13.49 27.04 -9.25
N ASP A 129 -13.18 27.27 -7.97
CA ASP A 129 -11.84 27.08 -7.40
C ASP A 129 -11.64 25.72 -6.71
N ILE A 130 -12.65 24.82 -6.73
CA ILE A 130 -12.56 23.48 -6.11
C ILE A 130 -11.36 22.69 -6.63
N TYR A 131 -10.98 22.87 -7.91
CA TYR A 131 -9.82 22.18 -8.49
C TYR A 131 -8.51 22.54 -7.78
N ARG A 132 -8.39 23.75 -7.23
CA ARG A 132 -7.17 24.26 -6.58
C ARG A 132 -6.86 23.57 -5.26
N MET A 133 -7.85 23.00 -4.59
CA MET A 133 -7.65 22.19 -3.39
C MET A 133 -7.67 20.67 -3.67
N THR A 134 -7.88 20.24 -4.91
CA THR A 134 -7.96 18.80 -5.27
C THR A 134 -6.94 18.35 -6.32
N ASN A 135 -6.12 19.26 -6.83
CA ASN A 135 -5.04 18.98 -7.79
C ASN A 135 -3.82 18.24 -7.16
N GLY A 136 -3.78 18.08 -5.83
CA GLY A 136 -2.72 17.40 -5.11
C GLY A 136 -1.54 18.31 -4.72
N GLU A 137 -1.54 19.56 -5.18
CA GLU A 137 -0.60 20.60 -4.77
C GLU A 137 -1.14 21.33 -3.53
N THR A 138 -0.26 21.94 -2.74
CA THR A 138 -0.63 22.75 -1.56
C THR A 138 -0.19 24.21 -1.68
N SER A 139 0.22 24.63 -2.88
CA SER A 139 0.61 26.01 -3.20
C SER A 139 -0.60 26.87 -3.64
N SER A 140 -1.65 26.22 -4.15
CA SER A 140 -2.91 26.84 -4.55
C SER A 140 -4.01 26.54 -3.55
N TYR A 141 -5.05 27.37 -3.49
CA TYR A 141 -6.13 27.22 -2.51
C TYR A 141 -7.51 27.49 -3.11
N TRP A 142 -8.52 26.84 -2.53
CA TRP A 142 -9.90 27.31 -2.57
C TRP A 142 -10.08 28.37 -1.50
N GLN A 143 -10.72 29.48 -1.84
CA GLN A 143 -11.08 30.54 -0.89
C GLN A 143 -12.61 30.65 -0.82
N SER A 144 -13.16 30.72 0.39
CA SER A 144 -14.58 31.01 0.55
C SER A 144 -14.91 32.47 0.22
N ASP A 145 -16.19 32.73 0.00
CA ASP A 145 -16.75 34.07 -0.11
C ASP A 145 -18.18 34.03 0.43
N GLY A 146 -18.39 34.58 1.62
CA GLY A 146 -19.68 34.57 2.28
C GLY A 146 -19.63 35.05 3.73
N SER A 147 -20.74 34.85 4.44
CA SER A 147 -20.82 35.25 5.85
C SER A 147 -19.87 34.44 6.72
N ALA A 148 -19.28 35.08 7.72
CA ALA A 148 -18.42 34.41 8.68
C ALA A 148 -19.11 33.17 9.29
N ARG A 149 -18.33 32.09 9.47
CA ARG A 149 -18.78 30.83 10.10
C ARG A 149 -19.86 30.06 9.33
N SER A 150 -20.11 30.42 8.07
CA SER A 150 -21.09 29.74 7.20
C SER A 150 -20.46 28.83 6.15
N HIS A 151 -19.14 28.69 6.16
CA HIS A 151 -18.38 28.01 5.10
C HIS A 151 -18.34 26.50 5.27
N TRP A 152 -18.51 25.77 4.17
CA TRP A 152 -18.48 24.31 4.18
C TRP A 152 -17.98 23.73 2.86
N ILE A 153 -17.44 22.52 2.94
CA ILE A 153 -17.04 21.67 1.80
C ILE A 153 -17.77 20.34 1.96
N ARG A 154 -18.56 19.93 0.97
CA ARG A 154 -19.35 18.70 1.00
C ARG A 154 -18.90 17.73 -0.07
N LEU A 155 -18.61 16.51 0.35
CA LEU A 155 -18.27 15.39 -0.51
C LEU A 155 -19.51 14.50 -0.64
N LYS A 156 -19.93 14.22 -1.89
CA LYS A 156 -20.86 13.13 -2.16
C LYS A 156 -20.06 11.86 -2.41
N MET A 157 -20.17 10.89 -1.52
CA MET A 157 -19.46 9.62 -1.59
C MET A 157 -19.94 8.78 -2.79
N LYS A 158 -19.05 7.97 -3.35
CA LYS A 158 -19.45 6.96 -4.34
C LYS A 158 -20.27 5.86 -3.65
N PRO A 159 -21.19 5.20 -4.38
CA PRO A 159 -21.91 4.05 -3.83
C PRO A 159 -20.94 2.96 -3.37
N ASP A 160 -21.30 2.29 -2.28
CA ASP A 160 -20.52 1.21 -1.66
C ASP A 160 -19.08 1.58 -1.25
N VAL A 161 -18.78 2.87 -1.08
CA VAL A 161 -17.47 3.33 -0.60
C VAL A 161 -17.58 3.77 0.87
N VAL A 162 -16.65 3.27 1.68
CA VAL A 162 -16.46 3.66 3.08
C VAL A 162 -15.30 4.64 3.17
N LEU A 163 -15.56 5.84 3.68
CA LEU A 163 -14.51 6.80 4.00
C LEU A 163 -13.75 6.34 5.25
N ARG A 164 -12.41 6.28 5.16
CA ARG A 164 -11.52 5.91 6.27
C ARG A 164 -10.67 7.08 6.77
N HIS A 165 -10.23 7.94 5.87
CA HIS A 165 -9.39 9.08 6.21
C HIS A 165 -9.85 10.33 5.48
N LEU A 166 -9.88 11.46 6.20
CA LEU A 166 -10.18 12.78 5.66
C LEU A 166 -9.22 13.79 6.27
N SER A 167 -8.56 14.58 5.43
CA SER A 167 -7.67 15.65 5.85
C SER A 167 -7.76 16.86 4.91
N ILE A 168 -7.46 18.03 5.46
CA ILE A 168 -7.38 19.30 4.73
C ILE A 168 -6.00 19.91 4.91
N ALA A 169 -5.45 20.55 3.88
CA ALA A 169 -4.22 21.31 4.00
C ALA A 169 -4.52 22.78 4.33
N VAL A 170 -3.84 23.29 5.34
CA VAL A 170 -3.96 24.66 5.85
C VAL A 170 -2.59 25.33 5.87
N ALA A 171 -2.54 26.66 5.96
CA ALA A 171 -1.28 27.39 6.07
C ALA A 171 -1.36 28.44 7.18
N ALA A 172 -0.40 28.43 8.11
CA ALA A 172 -0.29 29.43 9.16
C ALA A 172 -0.12 30.86 8.60
N THR A 173 0.45 30.98 7.41
CA THR A 173 0.66 32.25 6.70
C THR A 173 -0.64 32.90 6.20
N ASP A 174 -1.78 32.19 6.24
CA ASP A 174 -3.08 32.74 5.82
C ASP A 174 -3.71 33.69 6.83
N GLN A 175 -3.16 33.79 8.06
CA GLN A 175 -3.64 34.70 9.09
C GLN A 175 -5.15 34.55 9.31
N SER A 176 -5.95 35.59 9.08
CA SER A 176 -7.41 35.57 9.27
C SER A 176 -8.13 34.57 8.38
N TYR A 177 -7.53 34.11 7.28
CA TYR A 177 -8.11 33.09 6.40
C TYR A 177 -7.81 31.66 6.85
N MET A 178 -7.00 31.47 7.91
CA MET A 178 -6.66 30.15 8.42
C MET A 178 -7.83 29.58 9.25
N PRO A 179 -8.36 28.38 8.92
CA PRO A 179 -9.38 27.75 9.75
C PRO A 179 -8.79 27.32 11.09
N GLN A 180 -9.52 27.53 12.18
CA GLN A 180 -9.10 27.21 13.55
C GLN A 180 -10.02 26.19 14.23
N GLN A 181 -11.32 26.21 13.92
CA GLN A 181 -12.27 25.21 14.40
C GLN A 181 -13.04 24.61 13.22
N VAL A 182 -12.94 23.30 13.04
CA VAL A 182 -13.53 22.57 11.92
C VAL A 182 -14.32 21.38 12.43
N THR A 183 -15.59 21.27 12.06
CA THR A 183 -16.40 20.07 12.33
C THR A 183 -16.58 19.22 11.08
N VAL A 184 -16.75 17.92 11.26
CA VAL A 184 -17.16 17.00 10.19
C VAL A 184 -18.54 16.46 10.53
N ALA A 185 -19.46 16.59 9.58
CA ALA A 185 -20.82 16.06 9.66
C ALA A 185 -21.08 15.05 8.55
N VAL A 186 -21.92 14.05 8.82
CA VAL A 186 -22.26 12.98 7.86
C VAL A 186 -23.76 12.76 7.81
N GLY A 187 -24.27 12.32 6.66
CA GLY A 187 -25.72 12.18 6.49
C GLY A 187 -26.14 11.43 5.22
N ARG A 188 -27.41 11.02 5.19
CA ARG A 188 -28.01 10.38 4.01
C ARG A 188 -28.44 11.43 2.97
N SER A 189 -28.82 12.61 3.41
CA SER A 189 -29.13 13.78 2.59
C SER A 189 -28.37 15.01 3.09
N ALA A 190 -28.34 16.06 2.27
CA ALA A 190 -27.76 17.34 2.65
C ALA A 190 -28.52 18.05 3.80
N SER A 191 -29.77 17.68 4.04
CA SER A 191 -30.63 18.24 5.09
C SER A 191 -30.56 17.47 6.42
N ASP A 192 -30.03 16.25 6.42
CA ASP A 192 -29.95 15.35 7.57
C ASP A 192 -28.49 15.01 7.87
N LEU A 193 -27.71 16.04 8.21
CA LEU A 193 -26.31 15.94 8.55
C LEU A 193 -26.14 15.95 10.08
N GLN A 194 -25.40 14.97 10.60
CA GLN A 194 -25.04 14.88 12.02
C GLN A 194 -23.54 15.08 12.19
N GLU A 195 -23.15 15.99 13.09
CA GLU A 195 -21.74 16.20 13.43
C GLU A 195 -21.16 14.97 14.14
N VAL A 196 -20.04 14.48 13.64
CA VAL A 196 -19.36 13.27 14.14
C VAL A 196 -17.96 13.57 14.67
N ARG A 197 -17.39 14.74 14.35
CA ARG A 197 -16.07 15.14 14.83
C ARG A 197 -15.98 16.66 14.90
N ASP A 198 -15.26 17.15 15.89
CA ASP A 198 -14.86 18.54 16.04
C ASP A 198 -13.34 18.61 16.24
N VAL A 199 -12.67 19.47 15.48
CA VAL A 199 -11.21 19.53 15.38
C VAL A 199 -10.74 20.96 15.55
N HIS A 200 -9.88 21.15 16.55
CA HIS A 200 -9.15 22.39 16.76
C HIS A 200 -7.82 22.36 15.99
N ILE A 201 -7.56 23.39 15.20
CA ILE A 201 -6.34 23.54 14.40
C ILE A 201 -5.43 24.59 15.06
N PRO A 202 -4.22 24.23 15.51
CA PRO A 202 -3.28 25.19 16.07
C PRO A 202 -2.82 26.22 15.03
N SER A 203 -2.62 27.47 15.45
CA SER A 203 -2.35 28.61 14.57
C SER A 203 -0.96 28.61 13.90
N ASN A 204 -0.08 27.67 14.26
CA ASN A 204 1.27 27.54 13.72
C ASN A 204 1.43 26.40 12.71
N VAL A 205 0.34 25.68 12.39
CA VAL A 205 0.39 24.52 11.49
C VAL A 205 0.32 24.96 10.02
N THR A 206 1.22 24.41 9.22
CA THR A 206 1.15 24.47 7.75
C THR A 206 1.29 23.04 7.21
N GLY A 207 0.36 22.62 6.37
CA GLY A 207 0.29 21.25 5.83
C GLY A 207 -1.05 20.56 6.11
N TYR A 208 -1.08 19.24 5.92
CA TYR A 208 -2.31 18.45 6.09
C TYR A 208 -2.63 18.24 7.57
N VAL A 209 -3.87 18.58 7.94
CA VAL A 209 -4.47 18.30 9.25
C VAL A 209 -5.54 17.24 9.08
N THR A 210 -5.43 16.17 9.88
CA THR A 210 -6.37 15.06 9.85
C THR A 210 -7.66 15.41 10.57
N LEU A 211 -8.78 15.35 9.85
CA LEU A 211 -10.13 15.56 10.38
C LEU A 211 -10.78 14.25 10.82
N LEU A 212 -10.58 13.21 10.04
CA LEU A 212 -11.03 11.85 10.33
C LEU A 212 -9.89 10.88 10.12
N GLU A 213 -9.67 10.01 11.09
CA GLU A 213 -8.71 8.93 11.04
C GLU A 213 -9.41 7.62 11.43
N ASN A 214 -9.13 6.54 10.70
CA ASN A 214 -9.74 5.22 10.89
C ASN A 214 -11.28 5.24 10.96
N ALA A 215 -11.92 6.23 10.31
CA ALA A 215 -13.38 6.34 10.29
C ALA A 215 -14.01 5.13 9.59
N ASN A 216 -15.29 4.87 9.81
CA ASN A 216 -16.06 3.87 9.08
C ASN A 216 -17.37 4.50 8.58
N ILE A 217 -17.23 5.56 7.79
CA ILE A 217 -18.37 6.36 7.32
C ILE A 217 -18.83 5.81 5.98
N SER A 218 -20.04 5.24 5.97
CA SER A 218 -20.72 4.72 4.78
C SER A 218 -21.87 5.62 4.32
N GLN A 219 -22.05 6.77 4.97
CA GLN A 219 -23.05 7.78 4.62
C GLN A 219 -22.73 8.43 3.27
N LEU A 220 -23.78 8.81 2.54
CA LEU A 220 -23.66 9.36 1.19
C LEU A 220 -23.02 10.75 1.17
N TYR A 221 -23.28 11.57 2.19
CA TYR A 221 -22.73 12.91 2.30
C TYR A 221 -21.79 13.02 3.50
N VAL A 222 -20.64 13.63 3.27
CA VAL A 222 -19.67 14.03 4.30
C VAL A 222 -19.37 15.50 4.10
N GLN A 223 -19.63 16.31 5.12
CA GLN A 223 -19.48 17.76 5.09
C GLN A 223 -18.45 18.21 6.12
N ILE A 224 -17.50 19.01 5.67
CA ILE A 224 -16.53 19.73 6.49
C ILE A 224 -17.11 21.13 6.71
N ASN A 225 -17.32 21.54 7.95
CA ASN A 225 -17.80 22.88 8.31
C ASN A 225 -16.67 23.66 8.96
N ILE A 226 -16.41 24.88 8.47
CA ILE A 226 -15.44 25.79 9.06
C ILE A 226 -16.18 26.71 10.02
N LYS A 227 -16.13 26.38 11.32
CA LYS A 227 -16.87 27.08 12.37
C LYS A 227 -16.19 28.37 12.80
N ARG A 228 -14.86 28.44 12.72
CA ARG A 228 -14.09 29.61 13.12
C ARG A 228 -12.76 29.66 12.37
N CYS A 229 -12.37 30.86 11.92
CA CYS A 229 -11.03 31.17 11.44
C CYS A 229 -10.22 31.92 12.51
N LEU A 230 -8.91 31.94 12.35
CA LEU A 230 -8.01 32.69 13.23
C LEU A 230 -8.40 34.18 13.23
N SER A 231 -8.28 34.83 14.39
CA SER A 231 -8.69 36.24 14.59
C SER A 231 -10.14 36.54 14.15
N ASP A 232 -11.02 35.53 14.20
CA ASP A 232 -12.42 35.62 13.76
C ASP A 232 -12.58 36.14 12.32
N GLY A 233 -11.67 35.73 11.43
CA GLY A 233 -11.75 36.06 10.01
C GLY A 233 -13.05 35.62 9.35
N CYS A 234 -13.45 36.38 8.32
CA CYS A 234 -14.71 36.15 7.62
C CYS A 234 -14.64 34.93 6.71
N ASP A 235 -13.59 34.85 5.89
CA ASP A 235 -13.39 33.79 4.90
C ASP A 235 -12.30 32.80 5.32
N THR A 236 -12.22 31.67 4.62
CA THR A 236 -11.23 30.62 4.84
C THR A 236 -10.50 30.26 3.55
N ARG A 237 -9.24 29.84 3.65
CA ARG A 237 -8.49 29.21 2.57
C ARG A 237 -8.16 27.77 2.90
N ILE A 238 -8.37 26.89 1.93
CA ILE A 238 -8.03 25.47 2.01
C ILE A 238 -7.12 25.12 0.84
N HIS A 239 -5.90 24.68 1.15
CA HIS A 239 -4.84 24.43 0.17
C HIS A 239 -4.87 23.00 -0.39
N GLY A 240 -5.65 22.12 0.21
CA GLY A 240 -5.66 20.72 -0.18
C GLY A 240 -6.76 19.94 0.52
N LEU A 241 -7.29 18.92 -0.16
CA LEU A 241 -8.29 18.00 0.35
C LEU A 241 -7.86 16.57 0.01
N ARG A 242 -7.68 15.75 1.03
CA ARG A 242 -7.38 14.32 0.87
C ARG A 242 -8.47 13.50 1.53
N ALA A 243 -9.12 12.66 0.74
CA ALA A 243 -10.11 11.71 1.20
C ALA A 243 -9.72 10.31 0.69
N VAL A 244 -9.53 9.38 1.63
CA VAL A 244 -9.21 7.98 1.33
C VAL A 244 -10.37 7.12 1.78
N GLY A 245 -10.89 6.33 0.86
CA GLY A 245 -11.96 5.38 1.13
C GLY A 245 -11.72 4.05 0.44
N PHE A 246 -12.45 3.05 0.90
CA PHE A 246 -12.39 1.70 0.36
C PHE A 246 -13.75 1.31 -0.17
N GLN A 247 -13.77 0.69 -1.34
CA GLN A 247 -14.99 0.10 -1.84
C GLN A 247 -15.24 -1.20 -1.09
N ARG A 248 -16.43 -1.33 -0.48
CA ARG A 248 -16.95 -2.61 -0.03
C ARG A 248 -17.23 -3.43 -1.28
N VAL A 249 -16.29 -4.30 -1.61
CA VAL A 249 -16.57 -5.38 -2.55
C VAL A 249 -17.39 -6.36 -1.74
N LYS A 250 -18.73 -6.24 -1.81
CA LYS A 250 -19.61 -7.36 -1.47
C LYS A 250 -19.00 -8.57 -2.15
N LYS A 251 -18.77 -9.66 -1.43
CA LYS A 251 -18.57 -10.94 -2.11
C LYS A 251 -19.78 -11.12 -3.00
N SER A 252 -19.64 -10.85 -4.30
CA SER A 252 -20.63 -11.33 -5.25
C SER A 252 -20.64 -12.82 -4.99
N GLY A 253 -21.82 -13.38 -4.72
CA GLY A 253 -21.98 -14.84 -4.73
C GLY A 253 -21.25 -15.39 -5.96
N VAL A 254 -20.73 -16.61 -5.83
CA VAL A 254 -19.99 -17.29 -6.90
C VAL A 254 -20.72 -17.05 -8.23
N SER A 255 -20.09 -16.31 -9.15
CA SER A 255 -20.72 -16.02 -10.44
C SER A 255 -21.02 -17.33 -11.16
N VAL A 256 -21.96 -17.36 -12.11
CA VAL A 256 -22.22 -18.59 -12.87
C VAL A 256 -20.93 -19.08 -13.54
N SER A 257 -20.09 -18.16 -14.04
CA SER A 257 -18.75 -18.47 -14.54
C SER A 257 -17.81 -19.07 -13.48
N ASP A 258 -17.78 -18.51 -12.27
CA ASP A 258 -16.97 -19.07 -11.18
C ASP A 258 -17.49 -20.45 -10.77
N ALA A 259 -18.81 -20.63 -10.70
CA ALA A 259 -19.43 -21.90 -10.31
C ALA A 259 -19.12 -22.98 -11.34
N SER A 260 -19.21 -22.66 -12.64
CA SER A 260 -18.79 -23.56 -13.71
C SER A 260 -17.31 -23.88 -13.64
N ALA A 261 -16.43 -22.89 -13.44
CA ALA A 261 -14.99 -23.11 -13.32
C ALA A 261 -14.63 -23.98 -12.10
N ILE A 262 -15.20 -23.69 -10.93
CA ILE A 262 -15.05 -24.48 -9.71
C ILE A 262 -15.54 -25.92 -9.95
N TRP A 263 -16.68 -26.10 -10.61
CA TRP A 263 -17.19 -27.43 -10.95
C TRP A 263 -16.24 -28.21 -11.88
N TYR A 264 -15.72 -27.56 -12.94
CA TYR A 264 -14.72 -28.18 -13.82
C TYR A 264 -13.45 -28.57 -13.06
N TRP A 265 -12.95 -27.70 -12.18
CA TRP A 265 -11.79 -27.99 -11.34
C TRP A 265 -12.05 -29.12 -10.34
N SER A 266 -13.23 -29.16 -9.73
CA SER A 266 -13.61 -30.25 -8.83
C SER A 266 -13.68 -31.60 -9.56
N LEU A 267 -14.24 -31.62 -10.78
CA LEU A 267 -14.30 -32.83 -11.60
C LEU A 267 -12.90 -33.26 -12.04
N LEU A 268 -12.08 -32.32 -12.51
CA LEU A 268 -10.70 -32.57 -12.89
C LEU A 268 -9.87 -33.08 -11.72
N THR A 269 -9.98 -32.44 -10.55
CA THR A 269 -9.29 -32.86 -9.33
C THR A 269 -9.67 -34.27 -8.94
N SER A 270 -10.97 -34.60 -8.98
CA SER A 270 -11.46 -35.94 -8.65
C SER A 270 -10.95 -36.98 -9.64
N LEU A 271 -11.02 -36.69 -10.95
CA LEU A 271 -10.53 -37.58 -12.01
C LEU A 271 -9.03 -37.81 -11.88
N VAL A 272 -8.24 -36.75 -11.69
CA VAL A 272 -6.79 -36.84 -11.52
C VAL A 272 -6.48 -37.64 -10.26
N THR A 273 -7.10 -37.33 -9.12
CA THR A 273 -6.86 -38.03 -7.84
C THR A 273 -7.14 -39.53 -7.97
N ALA A 274 -8.26 -39.93 -8.58
CA ALA A 274 -8.57 -41.34 -8.82
C ALA A 274 -7.59 -42.00 -9.82
N SER A 275 -7.09 -41.25 -10.81
CA SER A 275 -6.11 -41.76 -11.77
C SER A 275 -4.71 -41.88 -11.17
N MET A 276 -4.37 -41.07 -10.16
CA MET A 276 -3.08 -41.13 -9.48
C MET A 276 -2.86 -42.49 -8.78
N GLU A 277 -3.92 -43.07 -8.22
CA GLU A 277 -3.86 -44.38 -7.55
C GLU A 277 -3.60 -45.53 -8.53
N THR A 278 -4.02 -45.38 -9.79
CA THR A 278 -3.95 -46.43 -10.81
C THR A 278 -2.79 -46.26 -11.79
N ASN A 279 -2.29 -45.03 -11.99
CA ASN A 279 -1.19 -44.74 -12.91
C ASN A 279 -0.25 -43.64 -12.38
N PRO A 280 0.86 -43.99 -11.71
CA PRO A 280 1.80 -43.01 -11.17
C PRO A 280 2.55 -42.19 -12.24
N ALA A 281 2.69 -42.69 -13.48
CA ALA A 281 3.32 -41.94 -14.57
C ALA A 281 2.45 -40.77 -15.07
N PHE A 282 1.14 -40.86 -14.87
CA PHE A 282 0.21 -39.79 -15.19
C PHE A 282 0.48 -38.53 -14.34
N VAL A 283 0.86 -38.69 -13.07
CA VAL A 283 1.15 -37.57 -12.15
C VAL A 283 2.30 -36.71 -12.68
N GLN A 284 3.36 -37.36 -13.15
CA GLN A 284 4.52 -36.68 -13.74
C GLN A 284 4.13 -35.90 -15.00
N THR A 285 3.20 -36.43 -15.80
CA THR A 285 2.71 -35.75 -17.00
C THR A 285 1.88 -34.52 -16.65
N VAL A 286 0.99 -34.63 -15.65
CA VAL A 286 0.20 -33.50 -15.14
C VAL A 286 1.13 -32.42 -14.60
N LEU A 287 2.12 -32.81 -13.79
CA LEU A 287 3.06 -31.89 -13.16
C LEU A 287 3.93 -31.16 -14.20
N HIS A 288 4.43 -31.89 -15.20
CA HIS A 288 5.18 -31.29 -16.31
C HIS A 288 4.35 -30.27 -17.09
N ASN A 289 3.07 -30.57 -17.37
CA ASN A 289 2.17 -29.64 -18.05
C ASN A 289 1.89 -28.40 -17.20
N THR A 290 1.70 -28.57 -15.89
CA THR A 290 1.53 -27.47 -14.94
C THR A 290 2.76 -26.57 -14.92
N GLN A 291 3.97 -27.14 -14.82
CA GLN A 291 5.22 -26.38 -14.83
C GLN A 291 5.36 -25.58 -16.13
N LYS A 292 5.08 -26.19 -17.28
CA LYS A 292 5.12 -25.52 -18.58
C LYS A 292 4.13 -24.36 -18.65
N ALA A 293 2.93 -24.49 -18.08
CA ALA A 293 1.98 -23.39 -18.01
C ALA A 293 2.48 -22.25 -17.11
N LEU A 294 3.08 -22.57 -15.95
CA LEU A 294 3.61 -21.57 -15.00
C LEU A 294 4.81 -20.80 -15.54
N GLN A 295 5.57 -21.33 -16.49
CA GLN A 295 6.64 -20.57 -17.18
C GLN A 295 6.11 -19.30 -17.86
N HIS A 296 4.83 -19.28 -18.23
CA HIS A 296 4.16 -18.13 -18.83
C HIS A 296 3.44 -17.24 -17.80
N MET A 297 3.49 -17.58 -16.51
CA MET A 297 2.85 -16.86 -15.41
C MET A 297 3.91 -16.28 -14.46
N PRO A 298 4.56 -15.15 -14.81
CA PRO A 298 5.62 -14.59 -13.97
C PRO A 298 5.07 -14.13 -12.61
N PRO A 299 5.95 -13.91 -11.60
CA PRO A 299 5.54 -13.41 -10.29
C PRO A 299 4.60 -12.20 -10.40
N LEU A 300 3.55 -12.18 -9.57
CA LEU A 300 2.51 -11.16 -9.51
C LEU A 300 1.58 -11.04 -10.75
N SER A 301 1.74 -11.87 -11.79
CA SER A 301 0.90 -11.84 -13.00
C SER A 301 -0.58 -12.13 -12.72
N LEU A 302 -0.88 -13.02 -11.76
CA LEU A 302 -2.22 -13.41 -11.35
C LEU A 302 -2.72 -12.57 -10.16
N SER A 303 -1.98 -11.54 -9.76
CA SER A 303 -2.40 -10.66 -8.67
C SER A 303 -3.49 -9.69 -9.15
N PRO A 304 -4.42 -9.26 -8.27
CA PRO A 304 -5.50 -8.33 -8.64
C PRO A 304 -5.04 -6.94 -9.12
N GLY A 305 -3.76 -6.61 -8.95
CA GLY A 305 -3.13 -5.36 -9.40
C GLY A 305 -2.34 -5.48 -10.70
N SER A 306 -2.28 -6.68 -11.30
CA SER A 306 -1.61 -6.94 -12.57
C SER A 306 -2.36 -6.33 -13.75
N THR A 307 -1.64 -5.81 -14.73
CA THR A 307 -2.21 -5.40 -16.03
C THR A 307 -2.66 -6.59 -16.87
N ASP A 308 -2.07 -7.76 -16.61
CA ASP A 308 -2.26 -8.99 -17.38
C ASP A 308 -3.27 -9.93 -16.71
N PHE A 309 -4.00 -9.42 -15.71
CA PHE A 309 -4.97 -10.21 -14.96
C PHE A 309 -6.14 -10.66 -15.85
N SER A 310 -6.33 -11.99 -15.96
CA SER A 310 -7.46 -12.56 -16.68
C SER A 310 -8.72 -12.54 -15.84
N THR A 311 -9.83 -12.06 -16.41
CA THR A 311 -11.17 -12.11 -15.79
C THR A 311 -11.66 -13.53 -15.55
N PHE A 312 -11.07 -14.53 -16.21
CA PHE A 312 -11.41 -15.96 -16.04
C PHE A 312 -10.89 -16.53 -14.71
N LEU A 313 -9.72 -16.07 -14.23
CA LEU A 313 -9.08 -16.58 -13.02
C LEU A 313 -9.46 -15.72 -11.82
N SER A 314 -10.74 -15.78 -11.44
CA SER A 314 -11.21 -15.10 -10.24
C SER A 314 -10.49 -15.62 -8.99
N PRO A 315 -10.49 -14.87 -7.88
CA PRO A 315 -9.89 -15.32 -6.64
C PRO A 315 -10.44 -16.67 -6.15
N ASN A 316 -11.72 -16.97 -6.42
CA ASN A 316 -12.33 -18.25 -6.02
C ASN A 316 -11.80 -19.40 -6.87
N VAL A 317 -11.67 -19.20 -8.19
CA VAL A 317 -11.10 -20.21 -9.08
C VAL A 317 -9.62 -20.47 -8.74
N LEU A 318 -8.86 -19.44 -8.40
CA LEU A 318 -7.46 -19.58 -7.98
C LEU A 318 -7.28 -20.36 -6.67
N GLU A 319 -8.29 -20.40 -5.78
CA GLU A 319 -8.26 -21.29 -4.59
C GLU A 319 -8.46 -22.76 -4.97
N GLU A 320 -9.31 -23.04 -5.96
CA GLU A 320 -9.49 -24.41 -6.46
C GLU A 320 -8.24 -24.90 -7.18
N VAL A 321 -7.58 -24.04 -7.96
CA VAL A 321 -6.28 -24.36 -8.57
C VAL A 321 -5.23 -24.65 -7.50
N ASP A 322 -5.15 -23.83 -6.44
CA ASP A 322 -4.23 -24.05 -5.33
C ASP A 322 -4.50 -25.40 -4.64
N SER A 323 -5.77 -25.71 -4.38
CA SER A 323 -6.19 -26.98 -3.78
C SER A 323 -5.87 -28.18 -4.66
N PHE A 324 -6.06 -28.04 -5.98
CA PHE A 324 -5.65 -29.04 -6.97
C PHE A 324 -4.15 -29.27 -6.95
N LEU A 325 -3.35 -28.19 -6.98
CA LEU A 325 -1.89 -28.28 -6.96
C LEU A 325 -1.40 -28.95 -5.67
N ILE A 326 -1.91 -28.57 -4.51
CA ILE A 326 -1.56 -29.23 -3.24
C ILE A 326 -1.93 -30.71 -3.28
N ARG A 327 -3.07 -31.07 -3.87
CA ARG A 327 -3.50 -32.47 -3.96
C ARG A 327 -2.61 -33.30 -4.88
N ILE A 328 -2.30 -32.84 -6.09
CA ILE A 328 -1.43 -33.59 -7.01
C ILE A 328 0.01 -33.70 -6.49
N THR A 329 0.44 -32.71 -5.71
CA THR A 329 1.81 -32.66 -5.15
C THR A 329 1.94 -33.43 -3.83
N SER A 330 0.84 -33.66 -3.11
CA SER A 330 0.84 -34.42 -1.84
C SER A 330 1.37 -35.86 -1.98
N CYS A 331 1.37 -36.43 -3.18
CA CYS A 331 1.85 -37.78 -3.46
C CYS A 331 3.33 -37.82 -3.91
N CYS A 332 3.98 -36.67 -4.11
CA CYS A 332 5.33 -36.57 -4.66
C CYS A 332 6.10 -35.42 -4.01
N SER A 333 6.96 -35.70 -3.02
CA SER A 333 7.87 -34.71 -2.44
C SER A 333 9.16 -34.66 -3.25
N THR A 334 9.17 -33.90 -4.34
CA THR A 334 10.38 -33.62 -5.12
C THR A 334 10.71 -32.12 -5.07
N PRO A 335 12.00 -31.73 -5.20
CA PRO A 335 12.36 -30.32 -5.23
C PRO A 335 11.66 -29.54 -6.36
N GLU A 336 11.37 -30.19 -7.49
CA GLU A 336 10.62 -29.60 -8.60
C GLU A 336 9.16 -29.26 -8.23
N VAL A 337 8.53 -30.13 -7.45
CA VAL A 337 7.16 -29.95 -6.94
C VAL A 337 7.08 -28.73 -6.02
N GLU A 338 8.01 -28.63 -5.06
CA GLU A 338 8.04 -27.52 -4.10
C GLU A 338 8.30 -26.18 -4.79
N LEU A 339 9.19 -26.16 -5.80
CA LEU A 339 9.40 -24.99 -6.66
C LEU A 339 8.15 -24.64 -7.47
N THR A 340 7.37 -25.62 -7.90
CA THR A 340 6.11 -25.41 -8.65
C THR A 340 5.08 -24.71 -7.76
N LEU A 341 4.93 -25.16 -6.51
CA LEU A 341 4.05 -24.52 -5.51
C LEU A 341 4.52 -23.10 -5.19
N LEU A 342 5.83 -22.90 -5.02
CA LEU A 342 6.40 -21.57 -4.80
C LEU A 342 6.16 -20.64 -6.00
N ALA A 343 6.37 -21.12 -7.23
CA ALA A 343 6.16 -20.35 -8.45
C ALA A 343 4.70 -19.90 -8.59
N PHE A 344 3.74 -20.80 -8.32
CA PHE A 344 2.32 -20.43 -8.34
C PHE A 344 1.94 -19.44 -7.24
N ALA A 345 2.45 -19.63 -6.01
CA ALA A 345 2.23 -18.69 -4.90
C ALA A 345 2.77 -17.29 -5.23
N LEU A 346 3.94 -17.20 -5.87
CA LEU A 346 4.55 -15.97 -6.36
C LEU A 346 3.74 -15.34 -7.50
N ALA A 347 3.26 -16.14 -8.47
CA ALA A 347 2.42 -15.66 -9.57
C ALA A 347 1.11 -15.02 -9.04
N ARG A 348 0.51 -15.64 -8.03
CA ARG A 348 -0.69 -15.14 -7.33
C ARG A 348 -0.42 -13.93 -6.44
N GLY A 349 0.82 -13.74 -5.99
CA GLY A 349 1.19 -12.70 -5.03
C GLY A 349 0.66 -12.96 -3.62
N SER A 350 0.45 -14.23 -3.24
CA SER A 350 -0.06 -14.59 -1.92
C SER A 350 1.11 -14.76 -0.93
N ILE A 351 1.33 -13.77 -0.07
CA ILE A 351 2.42 -13.79 0.91
C ILE A 351 2.31 -15.01 1.83
N ALA A 352 1.11 -15.32 2.32
CA ALA A 352 0.89 -16.47 3.20
C ALA A 352 1.34 -17.78 2.55
N LYS A 353 0.96 -17.99 1.27
CA LYS A 353 1.34 -19.20 0.52
C LYS A 353 2.82 -19.23 0.17
N VAL A 354 3.42 -18.08 -0.17
CA VAL A 354 4.86 -17.97 -0.39
C VAL A 354 5.62 -18.37 0.89
N MET A 355 5.19 -17.88 2.04
CA MET A 355 5.80 -18.25 3.33
C MET A 355 5.62 -19.74 3.62
N SER A 356 4.43 -20.30 3.42
CA SER A 356 4.20 -21.75 3.60
C SER A 356 5.10 -22.60 2.69
N SER A 357 5.23 -22.24 1.41
CA SER A 357 6.11 -22.96 0.48
C SER A 357 7.60 -22.80 0.84
N LEU A 358 8.02 -21.61 1.28
CA LEU A 358 9.40 -21.38 1.72
C LEU A 358 9.71 -22.14 3.03
N CYS A 359 8.76 -22.26 3.95
CA CYS A 359 8.92 -23.10 5.14
C CYS A 359 9.14 -24.56 4.75
N ALA A 360 8.32 -25.10 3.83
CA ALA A 360 8.48 -26.47 3.34
C ALA A 360 9.87 -26.70 2.69
N ILE A 361 10.35 -25.74 1.89
CA ILE A 361 11.70 -25.80 1.31
C ILE A 361 12.79 -25.71 2.40
N SER A 362 12.55 -24.91 3.45
CA SER A 362 13.52 -24.73 4.54
C SER A 362 13.67 -25.97 5.42
N ASP A 363 12.70 -26.88 5.42
CA ASP A 363 12.81 -28.17 6.10
C ASP A 363 13.73 -29.15 5.34
N HIS A 364 14.12 -28.83 4.10
CA HIS A 364 14.89 -29.69 3.20
C HIS A 364 16.20 -29.04 2.70
N LEU A 365 16.98 -28.42 3.60
CA LEU A 365 18.18 -27.62 3.27
C LEU A 365 19.28 -28.34 2.47
N ASP A 366 19.38 -29.66 2.59
CA ASP A 366 20.40 -30.45 1.88
C ASP A 366 20.01 -30.77 0.42
N THR A 367 18.79 -30.42 0.01
CA THR A 367 18.26 -30.70 -1.33
C THR A 367 18.69 -29.63 -2.32
N GLN A 368 19.13 -30.03 -3.51
CA GLN A 368 19.43 -29.09 -4.59
C GLN A 368 18.16 -28.72 -5.36
N TYR A 369 17.94 -27.41 -5.50
CA TYR A 369 16.81 -26.84 -6.22
C TYR A 369 17.29 -26.06 -7.45
N ASP A 370 16.78 -26.38 -8.64
CA ASP A 370 17.01 -25.55 -9.84
C ASP A 370 16.06 -24.34 -9.86
N ALA A 371 16.30 -23.40 -8.95
CA ALA A 371 15.50 -22.18 -8.81
C ALA A 371 15.96 -21.03 -9.73
N SER A 372 16.95 -21.28 -10.60
CA SER A 372 17.65 -20.26 -11.39
C SER A 372 16.69 -19.43 -12.27
N SER A 373 15.79 -20.11 -12.97
CA SER A 373 14.76 -19.53 -13.83
C SER A 373 13.74 -18.70 -13.02
N LEU A 374 13.28 -19.21 -11.89
CA LEU A 374 12.31 -18.55 -11.02
C LEU A 374 12.91 -17.27 -10.39
N ILE A 375 14.15 -17.35 -9.88
CA ILE A 375 14.86 -16.20 -9.31
C ILE A 375 15.09 -15.11 -10.38
N SER A 376 15.48 -15.51 -11.59
CA SER A 376 15.66 -14.59 -12.71
C SER A 376 14.34 -13.90 -13.09
N SER A 377 13.24 -14.64 -13.10
CA SER A 377 11.89 -14.10 -13.32
C SER A 377 11.48 -13.10 -12.22
N MET A 378 11.72 -13.43 -10.94
CA MET A 378 11.49 -12.51 -9.82
C MET A 378 12.33 -11.23 -9.93
N ALA A 379 13.60 -11.34 -10.31
CA ALA A 379 14.48 -10.19 -10.50
C ALA A 379 13.98 -9.28 -11.63
N SER A 380 13.53 -9.86 -12.74
CA SER A 380 12.96 -9.15 -13.89
C SER A 380 11.67 -8.40 -13.51
N VAL A 381 10.71 -9.07 -12.87
CA VAL A 381 9.45 -8.44 -12.39
C VAL A 381 9.75 -7.32 -11.41
N ARG A 382 10.65 -7.54 -10.46
CA ARG A 382 11.08 -6.50 -9.51
C ARG A 382 11.65 -5.28 -10.24
N GLN A 383 12.52 -5.49 -11.23
CA GLN A 383 13.12 -4.39 -11.98
C GLN A 383 12.08 -3.59 -12.77
N SER A 384 11.12 -4.28 -13.41
CA SER A 384 10.00 -3.64 -14.11
C SER A 384 9.13 -2.79 -13.16
N LEU A 385 8.77 -3.32 -11.99
CA LEU A 385 7.98 -2.59 -11.00
C LEU A 385 8.73 -1.41 -10.40
N LEU A 386 10.03 -1.54 -10.15
CA LEU A 386 10.87 -0.43 -9.71
C LEU A 386 10.95 0.69 -10.74
N LEU A 387 11.00 0.38 -12.03
CA LEU A 387 10.97 1.40 -13.09
C LEU A 387 9.60 2.07 -13.21
N LYS A 388 8.52 1.32 -12.96
CA LYS A 388 7.14 1.82 -13.09
C LYS A 388 6.69 2.70 -11.93
N TYR A 389 7.15 2.42 -10.71
CA TYR A 389 6.65 3.03 -9.48
C TYR A 389 7.73 3.68 -8.59
N GLY A 390 9.02 3.60 -8.98
CA GLY A 390 10.17 4.04 -8.17
C GLY A 390 10.88 5.28 -8.67
#